data_AF-A0A929A576-F1
#
_entry.id   AF-A0A929A576-F1
#
_cell.length_a   1.000
_cell.length_b   1.000
_cell.length_c   1.000
_cell.angle_alpha   90.00
_cell.angle_beta   90.00
_cell.angle_gamma   90.00
#
_symmetry.space_group_name_H-M   'P 1'
#
loop_
_entity.id
_entity.type
_entity.pdbx_description
1 polymer ?
#
loop_
_entity_poly.entity_id
_entity_poly.type
_entity_poly.pdbx_seq_one_letter_code
_entity_poly.pdbx_strand_id
1 'polypeptide(L)'
;MPKLCSVLIDFSEAGLDLDRDSLESFLLNIADEMESGDLVQSACLARDEDIPEAAKSGVAAFLLGILTTEINHQNLGKVMDYLGNLRYGKTLILSGEIDGMTYNIEYRNKQELDQAADTIERLSNLRVKIRGQQNQSEN
;
A
#
# COMPACT_ATOMS: atom_id res chain seq x y z
N MET A 1 -8.89 -9.04 -17.30
CA MET A 1 -8.95 -7.79 -16.52
C MET A 1 -7.73 -7.75 -15.63
N PRO A 2 -7.01 -6.62 -15.52
CA PRO A 2 -5.92 -6.50 -14.57
C PRO A 2 -6.45 -6.71 -13.15
N LYS A 3 -5.64 -7.37 -12.32
CA LYS A 3 -5.98 -7.58 -10.91
C LYS A 3 -5.69 -6.28 -10.16
N LEU A 4 -6.70 -5.76 -9.47
CA LEU A 4 -6.61 -4.55 -8.67
C LEU A 4 -6.39 -4.92 -7.21
N CYS A 5 -5.60 -4.09 -6.53
CA CYS A 5 -5.41 -4.14 -5.10
C CYS A 5 -5.73 -2.78 -4.49
N SER A 6 -6.51 -2.81 -3.42
CA SER A 6 -6.70 -1.65 -2.56
C SER A 6 -5.53 -1.52 -1.60
N VAL A 7 -4.89 -0.35 -1.58
CA VAL A 7 -3.72 -0.03 -0.77
C VAL A 7 -3.94 1.30 -0.08
N LEU A 8 -3.75 1.30 1.24
CA LEU A 8 -3.67 2.49 2.08
C LEU A 8 -2.22 2.94 2.19
N ILE A 9 -1.99 4.22 1.94
CA ILE A 9 -0.69 4.87 2.04
C ILE A 9 -0.78 5.93 3.13
N ASP A 10 -0.08 5.73 4.24
CA ASP A 10 -0.11 6.60 5.39
C ASP A 10 1.16 7.47 5.45
N PHE A 11 0.94 8.78 5.43
CA PHE A 11 1.94 9.84 5.48
C PHE A 11 2.04 10.53 6.85
N SER A 12 1.28 10.10 7.85
CA SER A 12 1.26 10.71 9.19
C SER A 12 2.66 10.70 9.84
N GLU A 13 3.40 9.61 9.69
CA GLU A 13 4.77 9.44 10.21
C GLU A 13 5.87 9.90 9.22
N ALA A 14 5.48 10.51 8.08
CA ALA A 14 6.42 10.97 7.07
C ALA A 14 7.18 12.25 7.46
N GLY A 15 6.91 12.81 8.65
CA GLY A 15 7.61 13.97 9.21
C GLY A 15 7.62 15.15 8.24
N LEU A 16 6.45 15.49 7.69
CA LEU A 16 6.27 16.50 6.65
C LEU A 16 6.27 17.93 7.17
N ASP A 17 6.18 18.12 8.49
CA ASP A 17 6.07 19.44 9.14
C ASP A 17 4.98 20.32 8.49
N LEU A 18 3.88 19.70 8.05
CA LEU A 18 2.72 20.36 7.47
C LEU A 18 1.59 20.47 8.51
N ASP A 19 0.88 21.59 8.50
CA ASP A 19 -0.41 21.67 9.17
C ASP A 19 -1.47 20.82 8.44
N ARG A 20 -2.66 20.75 9.03
CA ARG A 20 -3.76 19.91 8.54
C ARG A 20 -4.18 20.26 7.10
N ASP A 21 -4.41 21.53 6.81
CA ASP A 21 -4.95 21.97 5.52
C ASP A 21 -3.88 21.84 4.42
N SER A 22 -2.62 22.09 4.79
CA SER A 22 -1.45 21.91 3.93
C SER A 22 -1.18 20.43 3.64
N LEU A 23 -1.35 19.55 4.63
CA LEU A 23 -1.22 18.10 4.46
C LEU A 23 -2.31 17.55 3.54
N GLU A 24 -3.56 17.99 3.71
CA GLU A 24 -4.67 17.59 2.85
C GLU A 24 -4.45 18.03 1.40
N SER A 25 -4.09 19.30 1.19
CA SER A 25 -3.76 19.83 -0.14
C SER A 25 -2.58 19.10 -0.76
N PHE A 26 -1.55 18.79 0.03
CA PHE A 26 -0.41 18.02 -0.40
C PHE A 26 -0.84 16.62 -0.88
N LEU A 27 -1.67 15.91 -0.12
CA LEU A 27 -2.12 14.56 -0.49
C LEU A 27 -3.05 14.55 -1.71
N LEU A 28 -3.89 15.57 -1.88
CA LEU A 28 -4.71 15.72 -3.08
C LEU A 28 -3.84 15.89 -4.34
N ASN A 29 -2.75 16.66 -4.25
CA ASN A 29 -1.80 16.78 -5.35
C ASN A 29 -1.12 15.43 -5.64
N ILE A 30 -0.73 14.68 -4.61
CA ILE A 30 -0.14 13.35 -4.79
C ILE A 30 -1.12 12.36 -5.42
N ALA A 31 -2.40 12.40 -5.04
CA ALA A 31 -3.43 11.59 -5.68
C ALA A 31 -3.57 11.93 -7.17
N ASP A 32 -3.66 13.21 -7.51
CA ASP A 32 -3.75 13.69 -8.90
C ASP A 32 -2.51 13.31 -9.73
N GLU A 33 -1.31 13.44 -9.15
CA GLU A 33 -0.05 13.03 -9.80
C GLU A 33 -0.02 11.51 -10.07
N MET A 34 -0.49 10.68 -9.14
CA MET A 34 -0.56 9.23 -9.30
C MET A 34 -1.57 8.80 -10.37
N GLU A 35 -2.75 9.44 -10.40
CA GLU A 35 -3.78 9.18 -11.42
C GLU A 35 -3.35 9.66 -12.80
N SER A 36 -2.89 10.91 -12.90
CA SER A 36 -2.40 11.50 -14.15
C SER A 36 -1.18 10.78 -14.71
N GLY A 37 -0.36 10.19 -13.84
CA GLY A 37 0.79 9.37 -14.19
C GLY A 37 0.47 7.92 -14.58
N ASP A 38 -0.81 7.52 -14.62
CA ASP A 38 -1.26 6.13 -14.84
C ASP A 38 -0.56 5.14 -13.89
N LEU A 39 -0.27 5.59 -12.67
CA LEU A 39 0.32 4.76 -11.61
C LEU A 39 -0.77 3.97 -10.88
N VAL A 40 -1.92 4.60 -10.67
CA VAL A 40 -3.08 4.04 -9.97
C VAL A 40 -4.32 4.19 -10.85
N GLN A 41 -5.32 3.34 -10.62
CA GLN A 41 -6.63 3.47 -11.25
C GLN A 41 -7.49 4.54 -10.56
N SER A 42 -7.34 4.67 -9.25
CA SER A 42 -7.95 5.73 -8.45
C SER A 42 -7.13 6.00 -7.19
N ALA A 43 -7.14 7.25 -6.72
CA ALA A 43 -6.57 7.67 -5.46
C ALA A 43 -7.42 8.77 -4.80
N CYS A 44 -7.70 8.62 -3.52
CA CYS A 44 -8.45 9.61 -2.75
C CYS A 44 -8.04 9.60 -1.27
N LEU A 45 -8.44 10.64 -0.53
CA LEU A 45 -8.26 10.66 0.92
C LEU A 45 -9.07 9.53 1.55
N ALA A 46 -8.45 8.78 2.46
CA ALA A 46 -9.09 7.64 3.10
C ALA A 46 -10.26 8.07 3.99
N ARG A 47 -11.32 7.26 3.96
CA ARG A 47 -12.51 7.36 4.82
C ARG A 47 -12.51 6.22 5.84
N ASP A 48 -13.34 6.34 6.88
CA ASP A 48 -13.42 5.32 7.93
C ASP A 48 -13.83 3.95 7.37
N GLU A 49 -14.63 3.96 6.31
CA GLU A 49 -15.09 2.77 5.58
C GLU A 49 -13.98 2.10 4.75
N ASP A 50 -12.92 2.83 4.39
CA ASP A 50 -11.81 2.32 3.58
C ASP A 50 -10.78 1.55 4.41
N ILE A 51 -10.76 1.74 5.73
CA ILE A 51 -9.79 1.10 6.62
C ILE A 51 -10.20 -0.34 6.88
N PRO A 52 -9.41 -1.35 6.44
CA PRO A 52 -9.68 -2.74 6.76
C PRO A 52 -9.74 -2.96 8.27
N GLU A 53 -10.71 -3.74 8.75
CA GLU A 53 -10.88 -4.02 10.18
C GLU A 53 -9.59 -4.48 10.87
N ALA A 54 -8.80 -5.30 10.16
CA ALA A 54 -7.50 -5.79 10.63
C ALA A 54 -6.41 -4.71 10.69
N ALA A 55 -6.53 -3.63 9.93
CA ALA A 55 -5.60 -2.51 9.89
C ALA A 55 -5.96 -1.40 10.91
N LYS A 56 -7.19 -1.38 11.44
CA LYS A 56 -7.68 -0.38 12.42
C LYS A 56 -6.87 -0.31 13.72
N SER A 57 -6.13 -1.35 14.08
CA SER A 57 -5.24 -1.34 15.26
C SER A 57 -3.87 -0.70 15.00
N GLY A 58 -3.49 -0.46 13.74
CA GLY A 58 -2.20 0.16 13.37
C GLY A 58 -2.35 1.50 12.64
N VAL A 59 -3.43 1.67 11.89
CA VAL A 59 -3.82 2.92 11.22
C VAL A 59 -4.69 3.70 12.21
N ALA A 60 -4.07 4.63 12.94
CA ALA A 60 -4.66 5.29 14.11
C ALA A 60 -5.99 6.01 13.81
N ALA A 61 -6.74 6.29 14.88
CA ALA A 61 -8.06 6.94 14.93
C ALA A 61 -8.18 8.36 14.33
N PHE A 62 -7.28 8.75 13.44
CA PHE A 62 -7.29 9.98 12.66
C PHE A 62 -6.90 9.61 11.22
N LEU A 63 -7.88 9.60 10.31
CA LEU A 63 -7.67 9.39 8.87
C LEU A 63 -6.81 10.46 8.18
N LEU A 64 -6.36 11.46 8.94
CA LEU A 64 -5.57 12.55 8.43
C LEU A 64 -4.20 12.03 8.00
N GLY A 65 -3.83 12.30 6.75
CA GLY A 65 -2.54 11.87 6.23
C GLY A 65 -2.58 10.58 5.43
N ILE A 66 -3.76 9.99 5.15
CA ILE A 66 -3.87 8.67 4.52
C ILE A 66 -4.57 8.77 3.16
N LEU A 67 -3.99 8.12 2.15
CA LEU A 67 -4.60 7.89 0.84
C LEU A 67 -5.09 6.46 0.71
N THR A 68 -6.30 6.29 0.19
CA THR A 68 -6.81 5.03 -0.36
C THR A 68 -6.52 5.00 -1.85
N THR A 69 -5.91 3.92 -2.35
CA THR A 69 -5.54 3.79 -3.76
C THR A 69 -5.95 2.44 -4.32
N GLU A 70 -6.40 2.43 -5.58
CA GLU A 70 -6.58 1.20 -6.35
C GLU A 70 -5.43 1.04 -7.34
N ILE A 71 -4.59 0.04 -7.10
CA ILE A 71 -3.38 -0.18 -7.87
C ILE A 71 -3.55 -1.42 -8.76
N ASN A 72 -3.29 -1.26 -10.05
CA ASN A 72 -3.10 -2.41 -10.92
C ASN A 72 -1.81 -3.14 -10.50
N HIS A 73 -1.87 -4.45 -10.27
CA HIS A 73 -0.70 -5.26 -9.91
C HIS A 73 0.55 -4.98 -10.78
N GLN A 74 0.37 -4.68 -12.07
CA GLN A 74 1.46 -4.37 -13.00
C GLN A 74 2.16 -3.03 -12.71
N ASN A 75 1.46 -2.10 -12.05
CA ASN A 75 1.96 -0.78 -11.69
C ASN A 75 2.44 -0.69 -10.23
N LEU A 76 2.29 -1.75 -9.43
CA LEU A 76 2.71 -1.74 -8.02
C LEU A 76 4.16 -1.27 -7.86
N GLY A 77 5.08 -1.83 -8.64
CA GLY A 77 6.49 -1.41 -8.61
C GLY A 77 6.71 0.07 -8.97
N LYS A 78 5.92 0.62 -9.91
CA LYS A 78 6.03 2.04 -10.29
C LYS A 78 5.50 2.97 -9.18
N VAL A 79 4.41 2.58 -8.51
CA VAL A 79 3.90 3.31 -7.35
C VAL A 79 4.94 3.32 -6.25
N MET A 80 5.56 2.17 -5.97
CA MET A 80 6.64 2.06 -4.98
C MET A 80 7.85 2.93 -5.32
N ASP A 81 8.28 2.94 -6.59
CA ASP A 81 9.36 3.81 -7.06
C ASP A 81 9.03 5.30 -6.89
N TYR A 82 7.80 5.69 -7.23
CA TYR A 82 7.32 7.05 -7.08
C TYR A 82 7.34 7.50 -5.62
N LEU A 83 6.76 6.70 -4.71
CA LEU A 83 6.73 7.01 -3.27
C LEU A 83 8.13 7.04 -2.65
N GLY A 84 9.01 6.11 -3.05
CA GLY A 84 10.39 6.08 -2.58
C GLY A 84 11.20 7.32 -2.98
N ASN A 85 10.98 7.85 -4.19
CA ASN A 85 11.59 9.10 -4.64
C ASN A 85 10.98 10.33 -3.98
N LEU A 86 9.65 10.32 -3.77
CA LEU A 86 8.90 11.40 -3.13
C LEU A 86 9.32 11.59 -1.66
N ARG A 87 9.77 10.52 -0.99
CA ARG A 87 10.02 10.48 0.46
C ARG A 87 11.35 9.87 0.86
N TYR A 88 12.40 10.17 0.11
CA TYR A 88 13.75 9.72 0.42
C TYR A 88 14.15 10.08 1.87
N GLY A 89 14.29 9.07 2.75
CA GLY A 89 14.69 9.22 4.14
C GLY A 89 13.56 9.46 5.15
N LYS A 90 12.29 9.43 4.73
CA LYS A 90 11.11 9.56 5.62
C LYS A 90 10.36 8.23 5.72
N THR A 91 9.83 7.92 6.90
CA THR A 91 9.04 6.70 7.12
C THR A 91 7.67 6.83 6.46
N LEU A 92 7.31 5.87 5.63
CA LEU A 92 5.95 5.69 5.12
C LEU A 92 5.42 4.33 5.56
N ILE A 93 4.11 4.25 5.73
CA ILE A 93 3.42 3.03 6.12
C ILE A 93 2.46 2.62 4.99
N LEU A 94 2.60 1.39 4.50
CA LEU A 94 1.72 0.81 3.48
C LEU A 94 0.93 -0.33 4.09
N SER A 95 -0.39 -0.18 4.08
CA SER A 95 -1.31 -1.21 4.53
C SER A 95 -2.23 -1.66 3.41
N GLY A 96 -2.52 -2.95 3.32
CA GLY A 96 -3.45 -3.44 2.30
C GLY A 96 -3.67 -4.94 2.37
N GLU A 97 -4.45 -5.44 1.42
CA GLU A 97 -4.70 -6.88 1.27
C GLU A 97 -4.29 -7.35 -0.14
N ILE A 98 -3.41 -8.34 -0.20
CA ILE A 98 -3.05 -9.05 -1.43
C ILE A 98 -3.27 -10.54 -1.17
N ASP A 99 -4.08 -11.19 -2.00
CA ASP A 99 -4.30 -12.65 -1.95
C ASP A 99 -4.70 -13.21 -0.57
N GLY A 100 -5.55 -12.46 0.15
CA GLY A 100 -5.99 -12.83 1.50
C GLY A 100 -4.89 -12.71 2.55
N MET A 101 -3.87 -11.88 2.30
CA MET A 101 -2.85 -11.48 3.28
C MET A 101 -2.95 -9.98 3.50
N THR A 102 -3.25 -9.59 4.73
CA THR A 102 -3.06 -8.22 5.17
C THR A 102 -1.58 -7.98 5.41
N TYR A 103 -1.04 -6.90 4.85
CA TYR A 103 0.31 -6.43 5.11
C TYR A 103 0.28 -5.05 5.72
N ASN A 104 1.28 -4.76 6.54
CA ASN A 104 1.59 -3.44 7.07
C ASN A 104 3.12 -3.27 6.99
N ILE A 105 3.59 -2.45 6.05
CA ILE A 105 5.02 -2.25 5.77
C ILE A 105 5.41 -0.83 6.14
N GLU A 106 6.35 -0.70 7.06
CA GLU A 106 7.09 0.55 7.29
C GLU A 106 8.36 0.56 6.46
N TYR A 107 8.66 1.65 5.78
CA TYR A 107 9.90 1.80 5.02
C TYR A 107 10.37 3.25 4.98
N ARG A 108 11.69 3.45 4.85
CA ARG A 108 12.32 4.78 4.86
C ARG A 108 13.07 5.12 3.58
N ASN A 109 13.28 4.13 2.73
CA ASN A 109 14.01 4.24 1.48
C ASN A 109 13.61 3.12 0.51
N LYS A 110 13.98 3.26 -0.76
CA LYS A 110 13.70 2.29 -1.81
C LYS A 110 14.23 0.88 -1.50
N GLN A 111 15.39 0.76 -0.87
CA GLN A 111 15.97 -0.55 -0.56
C GLN A 111 15.14 -1.33 0.47
N GLU A 112 14.67 -0.68 1.53
CA GLU A 112 13.77 -1.27 2.52
C GLU A 112 12.43 -1.67 1.88
N LEU A 113 11.92 -0.82 0.98
CA LEU A 113 10.69 -1.09 0.24
C LEU A 113 10.82 -2.29 -0.70
N ASP A 114 11.89 -2.34 -1.50
CA ASP A 114 12.17 -3.45 -2.43
C ASP A 114 12.29 -4.79 -1.65
N GLN A 115 12.95 -4.77 -0.48
CA GLN A 115 13.05 -5.95 0.39
C GLN A 115 11.68 -6.42 0.92
N ALA A 116 10.83 -5.47 1.31
CA ALA A 116 9.48 -5.79 1.79
C ALA A 116 8.60 -6.33 0.65
N ALA A 117 8.68 -5.76 -0.55
CA ALA A 117 7.97 -6.21 -1.74
C ALA A 117 8.39 -7.64 -2.13
N ASP A 118 9.70 -7.91 -2.22
CA ASP A 118 10.25 -9.25 -2.47
C ASP A 118 9.76 -10.27 -1.43
N THR A 119 9.69 -9.87 -0.16
CA THR A 119 9.21 -10.73 0.92
C THR A 119 7.74 -11.09 0.74
N ILE A 120 6.89 -10.12 0.41
CA ILE A 120 5.46 -10.36 0.13
C ILE A 120 5.27 -11.26 -1.08
N GLU A 121 6.00 -11.02 -2.17
CA GLU A 121 5.90 -11.84 -3.38
C GLU A 121 6.30 -13.30 -3.08
N ARG A 122 7.38 -13.50 -2.33
CA ARG A 122 7.83 -14.84 -1.91
C ARG A 122 6.80 -15.54 -1.03
N LEU A 123 6.20 -14.84 -0.05
CA LEU A 123 5.14 -15.39 0.81
C LEU A 123 3.89 -15.78 0.00
N SER A 124 3.52 -14.95 -0.99
CA SER A 124 2.39 -15.21 -1.89
C SER A 124 2.64 -16.46 -2.74
N ASN A 125 3.85 -16.58 -3.31
CA ASN A 125 4.26 -17.74 -4.10
C ASN A 125 4.39 -19.03 -3.27
N LEU A 126 4.76 -18.95 -1.98
CA LEU A 126 4.78 -20.09 -1.07
C LEU A 126 3.36 -20.63 -0.79
N ARG A 127 2.36 -19.75 -0.67
CA ARG A 127 0.96 -20.14 -0.43
C ARG A 127 0.37 -20.98 -1.58
N VAL A 128 0.83 -20.79 -2.82
CA VAL A 128 0.40 -21.57 -3.99
C VAL A 128 0.82 -23.04 -3.93
N LYS A 129 1.79 -23.43 -3.10
CA LYS A 129 2.26 -24.83 -2.99
C LYS A 129 1.51 -25.69 -1.96
N ILE A 130 0.78 -25.11 -1.02
CA ILE A 130 0.19 -25.89 0.09
C ILE A 130 -1.21 -26.44 -0.26
N ARG A 131 -1.92 -25.87 -1.23
CA ARG A 131 -3.25 -26.36 -1.67
C ARG A 131 -3.22 -27.47 -2.73
N GLY A 132 -2.05 -27.84 -3.25
CA GLY A 132 -1.92 -28.84 -4.33
C GLY A 132 -1.72 -30.29 -3.89
N GLN A 133 -1.63 -30.59 -2.58
CA GLN A 133 -1.26 -31.93 -2.10
C GLN A 133 -2.30 -32.65 -1.23
N GLN A 134 -3.57 -32.23 -1.21
CA GLN A 134 -4.61 -32.94 -0.43
C GLN A 134 -5.58 -33.81 -1.25
N ASN A 135 -5.33 -34.06 -2.55
CA ASN A 135 -6.20 -34.94 -3.37
C ASN A 135 -5.45 -36.11 -4.04
N GLN A 136 -4.48 -36.73 -3.36
CA GLN A 136 -3.88 -38.00 -3.80
C GLN A 136 -3.54 -38.95 -2.64
N SER A 137 -4.52 -39.23 -1.79
CA SER A 137 -4.60 -40.44 -0.96
C SER A 137 -6.07 -40.56 -0.55
N GLU A 138 -6.84 -41.62 -0.76
CA GLU A 138 -6.59 -43.03 -1.04
C GLU A 138 -7.76 -43.56 -1.87
N ASN A 139 -7.46 -44.55 -2.70
CA ASN A 139 -8.41 -45.42 -3.40
C ASN A 139 -8.45 -46.75 -2.65
#